data_AF-A0A960IEI4-F1
#
_entry.id   AF-A0A960IEI4-F1
#
_cell.length_a   1.000
_cell.length_b   1.000
_cell.length_c   1.000
_cell.angle_alpha   90.00
_cell.angle_beta   90.00
_cell.angle_gamma   90.00
#
_symmetry.space_group_name_H-M   'P 1'
#
loop_
_entity.id
_entity.type
_entity.pdbx_description
1 polymer ?
#
loop_
_entity_poly.entity_id
_entity_poly.type
_entity_poly.pdbx_seq_one_letter_code
_entity_poly.pdbx_strand_id
1 'polypeptide(L)'
;MSDVTLDPTDGGGDESVAADAGAVHHPHMADVREHVAEVREHVAEVRVHVAGQLAHVKPLLRGWIHEIFFFLSIPAGLLLVALSGTVEARLAAAVYSLGVTALYGVSAAYHRGPWTEKGRTVMRRLDHAMIFVLIAATYTP
;
A
#
# COMPACT_ATOMS: atom_id res chain seq x y z
N MET A 1 77.95 -28.03 41.52
CA MET A 1 77.89 -29.51 41.63
C MET A 1 76.47 -29.79 42.08
N SER A 2 75.50 -30.22 41.27
CA SER A 2 75.37 -31.14 40.12
C SER A 2 73.87 -31.02 39.72
N ASP A 3 73.33 -31.28 38.54
CA ASP A 3 73.75 -31.91 37.30
C ASP A 3 72.79 -31.37 36.21
N VAL A 4 73.29 -31.16 34.99
CA VAL A 4 72.57 -30.62 33.83
C VAL A 4 72.33 -31.78 32.87
N THR A 5 71.08 -32.22 32.75
CA THR A 5 70.68 -33.22 31.75
C THR A 5 70.21 -32.48 30.50
N LEU A 6 71.05 -32.45 29.47
CA LEU A 6 70.70 -31.97 28.13
C LEU A 6 69.97 -33.07 27.35
N ASP A 7 68.83 -32.71 26.77
CA ASP A 7 68.10 -33.52 25.79
C ASP A 7 68.59 -33.13 24.37
N PRO A 8 69.11 -34.06 23.54
CA PRO A 8 69.64 -33.75 22.23
C PRO A 8 68.78 -34.35 21.10
N THR A 9 67.63 -33.74 20.80
CA THR A 9 66.93 -33.88 19.50
C THR A 9 66.11 -32.61 19.30
N ASP A 10 66.52 -31.67 18.45
CA ASP A 10 65.92 -31.41 17.13
C ASP A 10 66.31 -29.94 16.80
N GLY A 11 66.90 -29.55 15.68
CA GLY A 11 67.01 -30.25 14.40
C GLY A 11 66.26 -29.59 13.24
N GLY A 12 66.32 -28.27 13.05
CA GLY A 12 65.86 -27.62 11.80
C GLY A 12 65.51 -26.16 12.02
N GLY A 13 65.86 -25.21 11.17
CA GLY A 13 65.72 -25.27 9.72
C GLY A 13 64.98 -24.01 9.30
N ASP A 14 65.77 -22.99 9.09
CA ASP A 14 65.57 -21.68 8.47
C ASP A 14 64.90 -21.76 7.09
N GLU A 15 63.56 -21.76 7.05
CA GLU A 15 62.72 -21.43 5.89
C GLU A 15 61.44 -20.76 6.45
N SER A 16 60.94 -19.59 6.07
CA SER A 16 60.90 -18.96 4.77
C SER A 16 60.57 -17.47 4.95
N VAL A 17 61.48 -16.61 4.50
CA VAL A 17 61.17 -15.22 4.15
C VAL A 17 60.65 -15.25 2.71
N ALA A 18 59.34 -15.45 2.52
CA ALA A 18 58.69 -15.21 1.24
C ALA A 18 57.17 -15.09 1.40
N ALA A 19 56.60 -14.09 0.74
CA ALA A 19 55.18 -13.88 0.45
C ALA A 19 54.29 -13.21 1.52
N ASP A 20 54.56 -11.94 1.83
CA ASP A 20 53.51 -10.97 2.25
C ASP A 20 53.13 -9.99 1.12
N ALA A 21 53.45 -10.34 -0.13
CA ALA A 21 53.03 -9.54 -1.27
C ALA A 21 51.60 -9.88 -1.69
N GLY A 22 50.64 -9.13 -1.15
CA GLY A 22 49.42 -8.78 -1.87
C GLY A 22 48.31 -9.83 -1.89
N ALA A 23 47.71 -10.12 -0.74
CA ALA A 23 46.31 -10.54 -0.72
C ALA A 23 45.45 -9.27 -0.67
N VAL A 24 45.18 -8.67 -1.84
CA VAL A 24 43.97 -7.85 -1.98
C VAL A 24 42.83 -8.80 -1.60
N HIS A 25 42.22 -8.59 -0.43
CA HIS A 25 41.12 -9.41 0.06
C HIS A 25 39.92 -9.17 -0.86
N HIS A 26 39.90 -9.83 -2.01
CA HIS A 26 38.74 -9.91 -2.86
C HIS A 26 37.66 -10.57 -2.00
N PRO A 27 36.58 -9.86 -1.65
CA PRO A 27 35.53 -10.47 -0.85
C PRO A 27 35.07 -11.70 -1.60
N HIS A 28 35.10 -12.84 -0.91
CA HIS A 28 34.65 -14.08 -1.48
C HIS A 28 33.18 -13.88 -1.85
N MET A 29 32.84 -14.08 -3.14
CA MET A 29 31.53 -13.71 -3.67
C MET A 29 30.38 -14.44 -2.95
N ALA A 30 30.66 -15.53 -2.22
CA ALA A 30 29.66 -16.15 -1.36
C ALA A 30 29.33 -15.29 -0.12
N ASP A 31 30.31 -14.65 0.50
CA ASP A 31 30.12 -13.78 1.67
C ASP A 31 29.27 -12.57 1.30
N VAL A 32 29.50 -12.01 0.10
CA VAL A 32 28.67 -10.94 -0.47
C VAL A 32 27.24 -11.42 -0.71
N ARG A 33 27.07 -12.63 -1.25
CA ARG A 33 25.73 -13.22 -1.49
C ARG A 33 24.99 -13.52 -0.19
N GLU A 34 25.70 -13.97 0.84
CA GLU A 34 25.17 -14.25 2.16
C GLU A 34 24.72 -12.96 2.85
N HIS A 35 25.56 -11.92 2.82
CA HIS A 35 25.21 -10.62 3.37
C HIS A 35 24.02 -9.97 2.64
N VAL A 36 23.95 -10.12 1.31
CA VAL A 36 22.78 -9.68 0.51
C VAL A 36 21.53 -10.47 0.88
N ALA A 37 21.64 -11.77 1.17
CA ALA A 37 20.51 -12.59 1.61
C ALA A 37 20.00 -12.16 2.99
N GLU A 38 20.90 -11.92 3.94
CA GLU A 38 20.58 -11.44 5.29
C GLU A 38 19.91 -10.05 5.25
N VAL A 39 20.45 -9.11 4.46
CA VAL A 39 19.84 -7.79 4.26
C VAL A 39 18.47 -7.92 3.61
N ARG A 40 18.29 -8.84 2.66
CA ARG A 40 16.98 -9.07 2.01
C ARG A 40 15.96 -9.61 3.00
N GLU A 41 16.35 -10.48 3.92
CA GLU A 41 15.47 -10.98 4.99
C GLU A 41 15.08 -9.88 5.96
N HIS A 42 16.04 -9.07 6.43
CA HIS A 42 15.75 -7.90 7.27
C HIS A 42 14.82 -6.90 6.57
N VAL A 43 15.04 -6.62 5.28
CA VAL A 43 14.14 -5.76 4.49
C VAL A 43 12.75 -6.39 4.36
N ALA A 44 12.63 -7.70 4.22
CA ALA A 44 11.35 -8.38 4.18
C ALA A 44 10.60 -8.28 5.51
N GLU A 45 11.30 -8.46 6.63
CA GLU A 45 10.74 -8.33 7.98
C GLU A 45 10.28 -6.89 8.25
N VAL A 46 11.11 -5.90 7.96
CA VAL A 46 10.76 -4.48 8.09
C VAL A 46 9.56 -4.13 7.21
N ARG A 47 9.49 -4.66 5.97
CA ARG A 47 8.32 -4.46 5.09
C ARG A 47 7.04 -5.03 5.70
N VAL A 48 7.08 -6.22 6.28
CA VAL A 48 5.93 -6.83 6.94
C VAL A 48 5.51 -6.01 8.15
N HIS A 49 6.47 -5.56 8.96
CA HIS A 49 6.21 -4.72 10.13
C HIS A 49 5.58 -3.38 9.75
N VAL A 50 6.15 -2.70 8.74
CA VAL A 50 5.61 -1.45 8.20
C VAL A 50 4.24 -1.66 7.56
N ALA A 51 4.03 -2.74 6.81
CA ALA A 51 2.71 -3.06 6.25
C ALA A 51 1.66 -3.29 7.34
N GLY A 52 2.03 -3.97 8.44
CA GLY A 52 1.18 -4.12 9.62
C GLY A 52 0.84 -2.77 10.28
N GLN A 53 1.83 -1.88 10.42
CA GLN A 53 1.64 -0.53 10.95
C GLN A 53 0.71 0.31 10.06
N LEU A 54 0.92 0.27 8.73
CA LEU A 54 0.09 1.00 7.75
C LEU A 54 -1.33 0.45 7.65
N ALA A 55 -1.55 -0.85 7.88
CA ALA A 55 -2.89 -1.44 7.90
C ALA A 55 -3.80 -0.84 8.98
N HIS A 56 -3.22 -0.31 10.06
CA HIS A 56 -3.96 0.37 11.12
C HIS A 56 -4.20 1.87 10.86
N VAL A 57 -3.55 2.46 9.86
CA VAL A 57 -3.80 3.86 9.46
C VAL A 57 -5.08 3.92 8.64
N LYS A 58 -6.16 4.39 9.27
CA LYS A 58 -7.45 4.60 8.60
C LYS A 58 -7.28 5.64 7.48
N PRO A 59 -7.51 5.31 6.19
CA PRO A 59 -7.33 6.27 5.11
C PRO A 59 -8.37 7.39 5.23
N LEU A 60 -7.91 8.58 5.63
CA LEU A 60 -8.80 9.69 5.96
C LEU A 60 -9.44 10.33 4.73
N LEU A 61 -8.80 10.27 3.56
CA LEU A 61 -9.24 10.99 2.36
C LEU A 61 -10.53 10.44 1.73
N ARG A 62 -10.79 9.13 1.86
CA ARG A 62 -11.85 8.47 1.08
C ARG A 62 -13.24 9.05 1.36
N GLY A 63 -13.62 9.19 2.63
CA GLY A 63 -14.95 9.72 3.00
C GLY A 63 -15.15 11.20 2.69
N TRP A 64 -14.09 12.01 2.78
CA TRP A 64 -14.17 13.46 2.56
C TRP A 64 -14.33 13.83 1.10
N ILE A 65 -13.65 13.11 0.20
CA ILE A 65 -13.77 13.34 -1.24
C ILE A 65 -15.22 13.11 -1.70
N HIS A 66 -15.86 12.02 -1.28
CA HIS A 66 -17.27 11.75 -1.62
C HIS A 66 -18.22 12.80 -1.06
N GLU A 67 -17.99 13.28 0.16
CA GLU A 67 -18.84 14.32 0.77
C GLU A 67 -18.74 15.66 0.03
N ILE A 68 -17.53 16.06 -0.39
CA ILE A 68 -17.34 17.26 -1.22
C ILE A 68 -18.09 17.08 -2.56
N PHE A 69 -17.90 15.95 -3.23
CA PHE A 69 -18.58 15.69 -4.51
C PHE A 69 -20.09 15.58 -4.39
N PHE A 70 -20.63 15.13 -3.24
CA PHE A 70 -22.06 15.15 -2.98
C PHE A 70 -22.63 16.57 -3.00
N PHE A 71 -21.99 17.51 -2.31
CA PHE A 71 -22.46 18.90 -2.31
C PHE A 71 -22.23 19.59 -3.67
N LEU A 72 -21.18 19.21 -4.41
CA LEU A 72 -20.95 19.73 -5.76
C LEU A 72 -21.91 19.15 -6.81
N SER A 73 -22.35 17.90 -6.66
CA SER A 73 -23.22 17.25 -7.64
C SER A 73 -24.62 17.85 -7.68
N ILE A 74 -25.11 18.40 -6.56
CA ILE A 74 -26.43 19.03 -6.48
C ILE A 74 -26.55 20.23 -7.42
N PRO A 75 -25.75 21.31 -7.28
CA PRO A 75 -25.83 22.46 -8.19
C PRO A 75 -25.44 22.09 -9.61
N ALA A 76 -24.45 21.21 -9.81
CA ALA A 76 -24.07 20.75 -11.15
C ALA A 76 -25.22 20.01 -11.86
N GLY A 77 -25.93 19.13 -11.14
CA GLY A 77 -27.08 18.41 -11.66
C GLY A 77 -28.28 19.30 -11.95
N LEU A 78 -28.57 20.26 -11.05
CA LEU A 78 -29.60 21.26 -11.30
C LEU A 78 -29.31 22.11 -12.54
N LEU A 79 -28.05 22.53 -12.72
CA LEU A 79 -27.60 23.25 -13.92
C LEU A 79 -27.76 22.39 -15.17
N LEU A 80 -27.35 21.11 -15.13
CA LEU A 80 -27.51 20.20 -16.26
C LEU A 80 -28.97 20.07 -16.68
N VAL A 81 -29.88 19.86 -15.71
CA VAL A 81 -31.33 19.80 -15.98
C VAL A 81 -31.86 21.11 -16.55
N ALA A 82 -31.46 22.25 -15.99
CA ALA A 82 -31.92 23.56 -16.45
C ALA A 82 -31.47 23.88 -17.88
N LEU A 83 -30.27 23.45 -18.26
CA LEU A 83 -29.67 23.69 -19.58
C LEU A 83 -30.13 22.68 -20.66
N SER A 84 -30.76 21.57 -20.27
CA SER A 84 -31.32 20.61 -21.22
C SER A 84 -32.47 21.22 -22.05
N GLY A 85 -32.35 21.12 -23.37
CA GLY A 85 -33.22 21.81 -24.34
C GLY A 85 -34.57 21.15 -24.62
N THR A 86 -34.71 19.84 -24.40
CA THR A 86 -35.97 19.09 -24.59
C THR A 86 -36.47 18.50 -23.28
N VAL A 87 -37.74 18.10 -23.24
CA VAL A 87 -38.32 17.45 -22.04
C VAL A 87 -37.64 16.12 -21.77
N GLU A 88 -37.39 15.35 -22.82
CA GLU A 88 -36.70 14.06 -22.76
C GLU A 88 -35.30 14.23 -22.17
N ALA A 89 -34.50 15.17 -22.70
CA ALA A 89 -33.16 15.45 -22.19
C ALA A 89 -33.15 15.98 -20.75
N ARG A 90 -34.20 16.69 -20.32
CA ARG A 90 -34.36 17.13 -18.93
C ARG A 90 -34.63 15.95 -18.00
N LEU A 91 -35.48 15.01 -18.41
CA LEU A 91 -35.78 13.81 -17.62
C LEU A 91 -34.54 12.91 -17.53
N ALA A 92 -33.83 12.69 -18.63
CA ALA A 92 -32.57 11.95 -18.65
C ALA A 92 -31.51 12.59 -17.73
N ALA A 93 -31.32 13.91 -17.87
CA ALA A 93 -30.42 14.68 -17.01
C ALA A 93 -30.81 14.60 -15.52
N ALA A 94 -32.11 14.60 -15.21
CA ALA A 94 -32.59 14.49 -13.84
C ALA A 94 -32.29 13.09 -13.26
N VAL A 95 -32.55 12.03 -14.01
CA VAL A 95 -32.24 10.64 -13.60
C VAL A 95 -30.74 10.47 -13.36
N TYR A 96 -29.91 10.95 -14.30
CA TYR A 96 -28.45 10.94 -14.15
C TYR A 96 -28.00 11.71 -12.91
N SER A 97 -28.47 12.94 -12.74
CA SER A 97 -28.07 13.83 -11.64
C SER A 97 -28.47 13.28 -10.27
N LEU A 98 -29.65 12.67 -10.17
CA LEU A 98 -30.11 11.97 -8.98
C LEU A 98 -29.23 10.74 -8.70
N GLY A 99 -28.88 9.96 -9.73
CA GLY A 99 -27.98 8.81 -9.61
C GLY A 99 -26.59 9.20 -9.08
N VAL A 100 -25.98 10.25 -9.64
CA VAL A 100 -24.68 10.78 -9.19
C VAL A 100 -24.75 11.29 -7.75
N THR A 101 -25.79 12.07 -7.42
CA THR A 101 -25.97 12.61 -6.07
C THR A 101 -26.20 11.49 -5.05
N ALA A 102 -27.00 10.49 -5.39
CA ALA A 102 -27.21 9.32 -4.54
C ALA A 102 -25.92 8.51 -4.35
N LEU A 103 -25.11 8.33 -5.40
CA LEU A 103 -23.84 7.60 -5.32
C LEU A 103 -22.90 8.27 -4.31
N TYR A 104 -22.65 9.57 -4.48
CA TYR A 104 -21.77 10.30 -3.57
C TYR A 104 -22.35 10.38 -2.15
N GLY A 105 -23.66 10.58 -2.01
CA GLY A 105 -24.33 10.66 -0.72
C GLY A 105 -24.26 9.35 0.07
N VAL A 106 -24.58 8.21 -0.56
CA VAL A 106 -24.49 6.89 0.07
C VAL A 106 -23.03 6.57 0.45
N SER A 107 -22.08 6.90 -0.42
CA SER A 107 -20.66 6.65 -0.16
C SER A 107 -20.11 7.49 1.00
N ALA A 108 -20.43 8.78 1.02
CA ALA A 108 -20.08 9.68 2.12
C ALA A 108 -20.69 9.18 3.44
N ALA A 109 -21.97 8.81 3.42
CA ALA A 109 -22.67 8.28 4.59
C ALA A 109 -22.04 6.96 5.08
N TYR A 110 -21.67 6.04 4.18
CA TYR A 110 -21.02 4.78 4.54
C TYR A 110 -19.67 4.99 5.25
N HIS A 111 -18.85 5.92 4.74
CA HIS A 111 -17.50 6.16 5.27
C HIS A 111 -17.48 7.02 6.54
N ARG A 112 -18.47 7.91 6.73
CA ARG A 112 -18.49 8.88 7.84
C ARG A 112 -19.51 8.59 8.93
N GLY A 113 -20.55 7.82 8.64
CA GLY A 113 -21.66 7.59 9.58
C GLY A 113 -21.28 6.69 10.78
N PRO A 114 -21.85 6.96 11.97
CA PRO A 114 -21.66 6.14 13.18
C PRO A 114 -22.55 4.88 13.14
N TRP A 115 -22.23 3.94 12.24
CA TRP A 115 -23.03 2.74 12.02
C TRP A 115 -22.70 1.62 13.00
N THR A 116 -23.74 0.90 13.46
CA THR A 116 -23.60 -0.42 14.09
C THR A 116 -23.07 -1.45 13.07
N GLU A 117 -22.62 -2.63 13.52
CA GLU A 117 -22.08 -3.66 12.61
C GLU A 117 -23.09 -4.09 11.52
N LYS A 118 -24.36 -4.24 11.92
CA LYS A 118 -25.45 -4.52 10.97
C LYS A 118 -25.63 -3.37 9.98
N GLY A 119 -25.68 -2.13 10.48
CA GLY A 119 -25.81 -0.93 9.63
C GLY A 119 -24.65 -0.78 8.65
N ARG A 120 -23.42 -1.03 9.10
CA ARG A 120 -22.21 -0.98 8.25
C ARG A 120 -22.28 -2.00 7.11
N THR A 121 -22.82 -3.18 7.36
CA THR A 121 -23.02 -4.19 6.31
C THR A 121 -24.05 -3.76 5.28
N VAL A 122 -25.18 -3.17 5.71
CA VAL A 122 -26.19 -2.64 4.80
C VAL A 122 -25.63 -1.49 3.97
N MET A 123 -24.98 -0.50 4.61
CA MET A 123 -24.39 0.65 3.92
C MET A 123 -23.32 0.26 2.92
N ARG A 124 -22.49 -0.75 3.24
CA ARG A 124 -21.52 -1.30 2.30
C ARG A 124 -22.18 -1.92 1.06
N ARG A 125 -23.32 -2.59 1.22
CA ARG A 125 -24.08 -3.15 0.09
C ARG A 125 -24.70 -2.05 -0.75
N LEU A 126 -25.26 -1.01 -0.12
CA LEU A 126 -25.81 0.15 -0.81
C LEU A 126 -24.72 0.89 -1.60
N ASP A 127 -23.57 1.18 -0.99
CA ASP A 127 -22.45 1.85 -1.63
C ASP A 127 -21.96 1.10 -2.88
N HIS A 128 -21.81 -0.23 -2.79
CA HIS A 128 -21.50 -1.04 -3.97
C HIS A 128 -22.62 -1.07 -5.01
N ALA A 129 -23.89 -1.12 -4.58
CA ALA A 129 -25.03 -1.12 -5.48
C ALA A 129 -25.13 0.18 -6.29
N MET A 130 -24.74 1.32 -5.70
CA MET A 130 -24.86 2.62 -6.35
C MET A 130 -24.05 2.75 -7.64
N ILE A 131 -22.95 1.99 -7.79
CA ILE A 131 -22.20 1.96 -9.06
C ILE A 131 -23.08 1.42 -10.18
N PHE A 132 -23.81 0.33 -9.94
CA PHE A 132 -24.72 -0.25 -10.92
C PHE A 132 -25.92 0.66 -11.22
N VAL A 133 -26.44 1.32 -10.18
CA VAL A 133 -27.52 2.32 -10.34
C VAL A 133 -27.05 3.47 -11.22
N LEU A 134 -25.84 4.01 -10.98
CA LEU A 134 -25.30 5.09 -11.79
C LEU A 134 -25.08 4.64 -13.24
N ILE A 135 -24.54 3.44 -13.46
CA ILE A 135 -24.39 2.87 -14.81
C ILE A 135 -25.75 2.84 -15.50
N ALA A 136 -26.79 2.30 -14.87
CA ALA A 136 -28.13 2.29 -15.44
C ALA A 136 -28.65 3.70 -15.75
N ALA A 137 -28.43 4.66 -14.84
CA ALA A 137 -28.79 6.06 -15.06
C ALA A 137 -28.09 6.67 -16.29
N THR A 138 -26.83 6.31 -16.57
CA THR A 138 -26.10 6.79 -17.76
C THR A 138 -26.65 6.27 -19.09
N TYR A 139 -27.45 5.19 -19.06
CA TYR A 139 -28.14 4.65 -20.23
C TYR A 139 -29.58 5.15 -20.38
N THR A 140 -30.03 6.09 -19.54
CA THR A 140 -31.37 6.68 -19.68
C THR A 140 -31.41 7.55 -20.94
N PRO A 141 -32.35 7.31 -21.87
CA PRO A 141 -32.39 7.95 -23.19
C PRO A 141 -32.83 9.41 -23.15
#